data_AF-A0A7X0J8V4-F1
#
_entry.id   AF-A0A7X0J8V4-F1
#
_cell.length_a   1.000
_cell.length_b   1.000
_cell.length_c   1.000
_cell.angle_alpha   90.00
_cell.angle_beta   90.00
_cell.angle_gamma   90.00
#
_symmetry.space_group_name_H-M   'P 1'
#
loop_
_entity.id
_entity.type
_entity.pdbx_description
1 polymer ?
#
loop_
_entity_poly.entity_id
_entity_poly.type
_entity_poly.pdbx_seq_one_letter_code
_entity_poly.pdbx_strand_id
1 'polypeptide(L)'
;MPTSLSGNIFNILFTIGMFLIGYTYLQTEKYSATHTALSRRVDTITDSISLQKEILDLELKNLILYSNRLSIEYHTENPIVDNDSLTKFKEVVSGNKNDVIVANKIKGNWDKYVLNQRISASETRKLNKTLKIINEDLNRSVKKYIIWIDLIPLGPALLVISTLGLMFGQIKQNALVNKQINEGRKNFKCQSCTKEFNATVQRAKFNDGEINEYYCNECFSNDDFIEPELTKELAFAKYISQRGITNKLGIWTAKQDFYRMRRWWYGKY
;
A
#
# COMPACT_ATOMS: atom_id res chain seq x y z
N MET A 1 -18.17 33.79 -9.93
CA MET A 1 -17.76 33.01 -8.72
C MET A 1 -18.89 32.03 -8.46
N PRO A 2 -18.69 30.70 -8.60
CA PRO A 2 -17.89 29.88 -7.68
C PRO A 2 -17.05 28.78 -8.38
N THR A 3 -15.73 28.73 -8.16
CA THR A 3 -14.86 27.63 -8.68
C THR A 3 -13.81 27.15 -7.68
N SER A 4 -13.70 27.76 -6.49
CA SER A 4 -12.66 27.37 -5.51
C SER A 4 -12.94 26.04 -4.81
N LEU A 5 -14.20 25.61 -4.72
CA LEU A 5 -14.56 24.40 -3.96
C LEU A 5 -14.20 23.10 -4.70
N SER A 6 -14.35 23.04 -6.03
CA SER A 6 -14.12 21.81 -6.79
C SER A 6 -12.63 21.49 -6.98
N GLY A 7 -11.77 22.49 -7.22
CA GLY A 7 -10.33 22.28 -7.36
C GLY A 7 -9.67 21.79 -6.07
N ASN A 8 -10.14 22.29 -4.92
CA ASN A 8 -9.62 21.90 -3.62
C ASN A 8 -9.94 20.44 -3.28
N ILE A 9 -11.12 19.93 -3.67
CA ILE A 9 -11.50 18.52 -3.42
C ILE A 9 -10.56 17.56 -4.16
N PHE A 10 -10.26 17.81 -5.44
CA PHE A 10 -9.36 16.93 -6.19
C PHE A 10 -7.92 16.98 -5.64
N ASN A 11 -7.41 18.16 -5.26
CA ASN A 11 -6.10 18.25 -4.62
C ASN A 11 -6.05 17.47 -3.29
N ILE A 12 -7.11 17.50 -2.49
CA ILE A 12 -7.22 16.67 -1.28
C ILE A 12 -7.21 15.19 -1.63
N LEU A 13 -8.01 14.75 -2.62
CA LEU A 13 -8.04 13.36 -3.08
C LEU A 13 -6.67 12.88 -3.58
N PHE A 14 -5.91 13.73 -4.26
CA PHE A 14 -4.54 13.45 -4.67
C PHE A 14 -3.62 13.19 -3.47
N THR A 15 -3.66 14.06 -2.46
CA THR A 15 -2.83 13.90 -1.25
C THR A 15 -3.19 12.64 -0.47
N ILE A 16 -4.48 12.32 -0.35
CA ILE A 16 -4.96 11.08 0.28
C ILE A 16 -4.49 9.86 -0.52
N GLY A 17 -4.58 9.89 -1.86
CA GLY A 17 -4.11 8.82 -2.72
C GLY A 17 -2.61 8.53 -2.54
N MET A 18 -1.77 9.58 -2.53
CA MET A 18 -0.32 9.44 -2.28
C MET A 18 -0.02 8.85 -0.89
N PHE A 19 -0.71 9.33 0.14
CA PHE A 19 -0.55 8.83 1.50
C PHE A 19 -0.96 7.35 1.61
N LEU A 20 -2.08 6.97 1.00
CA LEU A 20 -2.54 5.58 0.98
C LEU A 20 -1.55 4.66 0.28
N ILE A 21 -0.95 5.06 -0.83
CA ILE A 21 0.07 4.25 -1.52
C ILE A 21 1.27 4.02 -0.60
N GLY A 22 1.82 5.09 -0.02
CA GLY A 22 2.98 4.97 0.88
C GLY A 22 2.67 4.13 2.12
N TYR A 23 1.50 4.35 2.73
CA TYR A 23 1.10 3.64 3.93
C TYR A 23 0.80 2.15 3.68
N THR A 24 0.06 1.83 2.62
CA THR A 24 -0.24 0.43 2.26
C THR A 24 1.04 -0.33 1.88
N TYR A 25 1.99 0.31 1.21
CA TYR A 25 3.29 -0.28 0.91
C TYR A 25 4.06 -0.67 2.19
N LEU A 26 4.21 0.27 3.14
CA LEU A 26 4.91 0.03 4.41
C LEU A 26 4.25 -1.09 5.24
N GLN A 27 2.91 -1.13 5.27
CA GLN A 27 2.20 -2.19 5.98
C GLN A 27 2.40 -3.55 5.30
N THR A 28 2.29 -3.61 3.97
CA THR A 28 2.45 -4.85 3.20
C THR A 28 3.83 -5.48 3.43
N GLU A 29 4.89 -4.68 3.44
CA GLU A 29 6.26 -5.14 3.74
C GLU A 29 6.36 -5.73 5.15
N LYS A 30 5.84 -5.02 6.16
CA LYS A 30 5.84 -5.47 7.56
C LYS A 30 5.11 -6.82 7.74
N TYR A 31 3.94 -6.97 7.12
CA TYR A 31 3.16 -8.20 7.21
C TYR A 31 3.80 -9.35 6.43
N SER A 32 4.41 -9.07 5.27
CA SER A 32 5.18 -10.07 4.51
C SER A 32 6.37 -10.61 5.30
N ALA A 33 7.15 -9.74 5.94
CA ALA A 33 8.26 -10.14 6.81
C ALA A 33 7.78 -10.99 7.99
N THR A 34 6.66 -10.62 8.61
CA THR A 34 6.07 -11.37 9.72
C THR A 34 5.57 -12.75 9.27
N HIS A 35 4.91 -12.82 8.12
CA HIS A 35 4.42 -14.06 7.52
C HIS A 35 5.57 -15.03 7.22
N THR A 36 6.63 -14.55 6.58
CA THR A 36 7.80 -15.40 6.26
C THR A 36 8.51 -15.90 7.51
N ALA A 37 8.61 -15.08 8.57
CA ALA A 37 9.17 -15.51 9.84
C ALA A 37 8.32 -16.58 10.54
N LEU A 38 6.98 -16.44 10.52
CA LEU A 38 6.06 -17.43 11.08
C LEU A 38 6.09 -18.74 10.28
N SER A 39 6.08 -18.67 8.96
CA SER A 39 6.16 -19.85 8.08
C SER A 39 7.42 -20.67 8.38
N ARG A 40 8.59 -20.02 8.45
CA ARG A 40 9.85 -20.72 8.78
C ARG A 40 9.81 -21.44 10.14
N ARG A 41 9.12 -20.86 11.13
CA ARG A 41 8.93 -21.50 12.45
C ARG A 41 8.05 -22.74 12.35
N VAL A 42 6.98 -22.68 11.56
CA VAL A 42 6.12 -23.85 11.30
C VAL A 42 6.94 -24.96 10.64
N ASP A 43 7.72 -24.63 9.61
CA ASP A 43 8.57 -25.59 8.90
C ASP A 43 9.58 -26.23 9.86
N THR A 44 10.31 -25.42 10.63
CA THR A 44 11.32 -25.89 11.60
C THR A 44 10.73 -26.87 12.62
N ILE A 45 9.54 -26.58 13.16
CA ILE A 45 8.91 -27.47 14.14
C ILE A 45 8.41 -28.75 13.46
N THR A 46 7.85 -28.64 12.26
CA THR A 46 7.37 -29.78 11.47
C THR A 46 8.53 -30.73 11.13
N ASP A 47 9.67 -30.18 10.73
CA ASP A 47 10.90 -30.93 10.48
C ASP A 47 11.41 -31.62 11.76
N SER A 48 11.39 -30.92 12.90
CA SER A 48 11.82 -31.51 14.18
C SER A 48 10.97 -32.72 14.59
N ILE A 49 9.65 -32.66 14.38
CA ILE A 49 8.73 -33.77 14.65
C ILE A 49 9.02 -34.94 13.69
N SER A 50 9.23 -34.64 12.43
CA SER A 50 9.50 -35.64 11.39
C SER A 50 10.81 -36.38 11.65
N LEU A 51 11.87 -35.64 12.01
CA LEU A 51 13.17 -36.18 12.36
C LEU A 51 13.11 -37.03 13.64
N GLN A 52 12.35 -36.62 14.67
CA GLN A 52 12.15 -37.46 15.86
C GLN A 52 11.49 -38.79 15.53
N LYS A 53 10.52 -38.79 14.62
CA LYS A 53 9.84 -40.01 14.16
C LYS A 53 10.82 -40.93 13.40
N GLU A 54 11.66 -40.37 12.55
CA GLU A 54 12.66 -41.11 11.78
C GLU A 54 13.74 -41.72 12.67
N ILE A 55 14.23 -40.98 13.68
CA ILE A 55 15.16 -41.51 14.67
C ILE A 55 14.57 -42.73 15.39
N LEU A 56 13.31 -42.63 15.82
CA LEU A 56 12.63 -43.74 16.51
C LEU A 56 12.49 -44.97 15.60
N ASP A 57 12.17 -44.77 14.32
CA ASP A 57 12.09 -45.84 13.32
C ASP A 57 13.45 -46.52 13.11
N LEU A 58 14.53 -45.75 13.04
CA LEU A 58 15.90 -46.27 12.94
C LEU A 58 16.32 -47.04 14.21
N GLU A 59 15.98 -46.53 15.40
CA GLU A 59 16.22 -47.24 16.66
C GLU A 59 15.50 -48.60 16.67
N LEU A 60 14.23 -48.65 16.24
CA LEU A 60 13.45 -49.88 16.15
C LEU A 60 14.08 -50.87 15.17
N LYS A 61 14.43 -50.43 13.95
CA LYS A 61 15.09 -51.26 12.93
C LYS A 61 16.39 -51.86 13.44
N ASN A 62 17.23 -51.06 14.09
CA ASN A 62 18.47 -51.54 14.69
C ASN A 62 18.23 -52.58 15.79
N LEU A 63 17.19 -52.38 16.60
CA LEU A 63 16.82 -53.32 17.65
C LEU A 63 16.30 -54.65 17.09
N ILE A 64 15.50 -54.62 16.03
CA ILE A 64 15.03 -55.81 15.31
C ILE A 64 16.21 -56.58 14.70
N LEU A 65 17.15 -55.89 14.05
CA LEU A 65 18.36 -56.50 13.49
C LEU A 65 19.25 -57.13 14.58
N TYR A 66 19.38 -56.48 15.73
CA TYR A 66 20.09 -57.03 16.87
C TYR A 66 19.39 -58.29 17.42
N SER A 67 18.07 -58.24 17.58
CA SER A 67 17.25 -59.36 18.02
C SER A 67 17.33 -60.56 17.08
N ASN A 68 17.24 -60.32 15.77
CA ASN A 68 17.39 -61.35 14.74
C ASN A 68 18.74 -62.06 14.82
N ARG A 69 19.84 -61.32 14.98
CA ARG A 69 21.19 -61.91 15.10
C ARG A 69 21.31 -62.83 16.31
N LEU A 70 20.82 -62.39 17.46
CA LEU A 70 20.79 -63.21 18.67
C LEU A 70 19.93 -64.46 18.49
N SER A 71 18.78 -64.32 17.83
CA SER A 71 17.86 -65.45 17.62
C SER A 71 18.49 -66.53 16.73
N ILE A 72 19.23 -66.13 15.70
CA ILE A 72 20.01 -67.04 14.85
C ILE A 72 21.13 -67.71 15.64
N GLU A 73 21.89 -66.96 16.43
CA GLU A 73 23.02 -67.47 17.24
C GLU A 73 22.58 -68.55 18.25
N TYR A 74 21.40 -68.37 18.86
CA TYR A 74 20.89 -69.26 19.90
C TYR A 74 19.85 -70.28 19.41
N HIS A 75 19.57 -70.32 18.10
CA HIS A 75 18.54 -71.16 17.46
C HIS A 75 17.14 -70.99 18.08
N THR A 76 16.73 -69.75 18.29
CA THR A 76 15.43 -69.36 18.86
C THR A 76 14.59 -68.57 17.88
N GLU A 77 13.30 -68.41 18.16
CA GLU A 77 12.46 -67.45 17.44
C GLU A 77 12.81 -66.00 17.85
N ASN A 78 12.59 -65.04 16.95
CA ASN A 78 12.79 -63.63 17.28
C ASN A 78 11.71 -63.16 18.27
N PRO A 79 12.09 -62.67 19.47
CA PRO A 79 11.12 -62.20 20.46
C PRO A 79 10.45 -60.87 20.08
N ILE A 80 10.97 -60.13 19.09
CA ILE A 80 10.34 -58.91 18.58
C ILE A 80 9.55 -59.25 17.33
N VAL A 81 8.23 -59.06 17.41
CA VAL A 81 7.30 -59.18 16.29
C VAL A 81 6.85 -57.79 15.90
N ASP A 82 7.18 -57.39 14.68
CA ASP A 82 6.73 -56.13 14.09
C ASP A 82 5.70 -56.43 13.01
N ASN A 83 4.43 -56.15 13.31
CA ASN A 83 3.39 -56.06 12.29
C ASN A 83 3.19 -54.57 12.01
N ASP A 84 2.86 -54.19 10.76
CA ASP A 84 2.71 -52.80 10.28
C ASP A 84 1.92 -51.83 11.18
N SER A 85 1.17 -52.33 12.17
CA SER A 85 0.40 -51.55 13.14
C SER A 85 0.83 -51.72 14.61
N LEU A 86 1.60 -52.75 14.95
CA LEU A 86 1.92 -53.13 16.33
C LEU A 86 3.28 -53.84 16.41
N THR A 87 4.27 -53.18 17.00
CA THR A 87 5.52 -53.82 17.43
C THR A 87 5.38 -54.34 18.86
N LYS A 88 5.66 -55.62 19.07
CA LYS A 88 5.59 -56.27 20.39
C LYS A 88 6.88 -57.01 20.70
N PHE A 89 7.28 -56.96 21.96
CA PHE A 89 8.33 -57.79 22.51
C PHE A 89 7.72 -58.88 23.39
N LYS A 90 8.05 -60.14 23.07
CA LYS A 90 7.67 -61.32 23.82
C LYS A 90 8.74 -61.61 24.86
N GLU A 91 8.50 -61.16 26.09
CA GLU A 91 9.38 -61.46 27.22
C GLU A 91 9.22 -62.92 27.65
N VAL A 92 10.32 -63.68 27.66
CA VAL A 92 10.35 -65.09 28.11
C VAL A 92 11.08 -65.16 29.45
N VAL A 93 10.32 -65.38 30.52
CA VAL A 93 10.85 -65.40 31.91
C VAL A 93 11.21 -66.81 32.37
N SER A 94 10.63 -67.84 31.74
CA SER A 94 10.85 -69.26 32.07
C SER A 94 10.61 -70.14 30.86
N GLY A 95 11.30 -71.28 30.75
CA GLY A 95 11.15 -72.23 29.64
C GLY A 95 12.51 -72.64 29.06
N ASN A 96 12.60 -72.68 27.73
CA ASN A 96 13.85 -72.96 27.02
C ASN A 96 14.95 -71.96 27.43
N LYS A 97 16.12 -72.47 27.84
CA LYS A 97 17.23 -71.66 28.35
C LYS A 97 17.71 -70.64 27.33
N ASN A 98 17.76 -71.01 26.05
CA ASN A 98 18.21 -70.13 24.99
C ASN A 98 17.24 -68.94 24.79
N ASP A 99 15.94 -69.20 24.81
CA ASP A 99 14.91 -68.16 24.69
C ASP A 99 15.00 -67.14 25.84
N VAL A 100 15.21 -67.61 27.07
CA VAL A 100 15.40 -66.76 28.26
C VAL A 100 16.67 -65.90 28.15
N ILE A 101 17.76 -66.46 27.64
CA ILE A 101 19.02 -65.72 27.43
C ILE A 101 18.83 -64.61 26.39
N VAL A 102 18.21 -64.92 25.25
CA VAL A 102 17.95 -63.96 24.17
C VAL A 102 17.03 -62.84 24.67
N ALA A 103 15.91 -63.18 25.34
CA ALA A 103 14.98 -62.19 25.89
C ALA A 103 15.65 -61.25 26.91
N ASN A 104 16.46 -61.78 27.85
CA ASN A 104 17.16 -60.96 28.83
C ASN A 104 18.19 -60.01 28.20
N LYS A 105 18.92 -60.44 27.16
CA LYS A 105 19.87 -59.58 26.42
C LYS A 105 19.19 -58.42 25.71
N ILE A 106 17.95 -58.62 25.22
CA ILE A 106 17.19 -57.61 24.47
C ILE A 106 16.44 -56.66 25.41
N LYS A 107 15.95 -57.17 26.55
CA LYS A 107 15.08 -56.44 27.48
C LYS A 107 15.57 -55.05 27.81
N GLY A 108 16.85 -54.87 28.16
CA GLY A 108 17.40 -53.56 28.49
C GLY A 108 17.33 -52.54 27.33
N ASN A 109 17.62 -52.98 26.11
CA ASN A 109 17.53 -52.13 24.92
C ASN A 109 16.06 -51.86 24.53
N TRP A 110 15.18 -52.84 24.71
CA TRP A 110 13.75 -52.69 24.49
C TRP A 110 13.12 -51.70 25.48
N ASP A 111 13.41 -51.82 26.76
CA ASP A 111 12.91 -50.91 27.79
C ASP A 111 13.38 -49.47 27.52
N LYS A 112 14.63 -49.30 27.07
CA LYS A 112 15.15 -48.01 26.61
C LYS A 112 14.39 -47.47 25.41
N TYR A 113 14.14 -48.29 24.39
CA TYR A 113 13.34 -47.91 23.22
C TYR A 113 11.92 -47.48 23.60
N VAL A 114 11.24 -48.26 24.45
CA VAL A 114 9.88 -47.94 24.94
C VAL A 114 9.87 -46.63 25.73
N LEU A 115 10.89 -46.39 26.55
CA LEU A 115 11.04 -45.13 27.28
C LEU A 115 11.24 -43.95 26.31
N ASN A 116 12.16 -44.07 25.34
CA ASN A 116 12.39 -43.07 24.30
C ASN A 116 11.09 -42.77 23.52
N GLN A 117 10.35 -43.81 23.13
CA GLN A 117 9.06 -43.67 22.45
C GLN A 117 8.07 -42.83 23.27
N ARG A 118 7.96 -43.08 24.58
CA ARG A 118 7.06 -42.30 25.47
C ARG A 118 7.50 -40.84 25.59
N ILE A 119 8.81 -40.61 25.74
CA ILE A 119 9.38 -39.26 25.83
C ILE A 119 9.08 -38.50 24.53
N SER A 120 9.44 -39.06 23.37
CA SER A 120 9.18 -38.48 22.05
C SER A 120 7.69 -38.26 21.81
N ALA A 121 6.81 -39.18 22.22
CA ALA A 121 5.36 -38.98 22.15
C ALA A 121 4.87 -37.81 23.01
N SER A 122 5.50 -37.57 24.16
CA SER A 122 5.17 -36.42 25.03
C SER A 122 5.66 -35.10 24.44
N GLU A 123 6.84 -35.09 23.82
CA GLU A 123 7.45 -33.91 23.19
C GLU A 123 6.70 -33.51 21.93
N THR A 124 6.42 -34.46 21.03
CA THR A 124 5.59 -34.24 19.84
C THR A 124 4.21 -33.69 20.19
N ARG A 125 3.58 -34.13 21.29
CA ARG A 125 2.33 -33.52 21.78
C ARG A 125 2.50 -32.05 22.18
N LYS A 126 3.60 -31.69 22.84
CA LYS A 126 3.90 -30.28 23.19
C LYS A 126 4.15 -29.46 21.92
N LEU A 127 4.97 -29.97 21.00
CA LEU A 127 5.27 -29.32 19.73
C LEU A 127 4.01 -29.12 18.87
N ASN A 128 3.12 -30.12 18.80
CA ASN A 128 1.84 -30.02 18.09
C ASN A 128 0.92 -28.95 18.68
N LYS A 129 0.90 -28.78 20.01
CA LYS A 129 0.16 -27.67 20.65
C LYS A 129 0.75 -26.31 20.24
N THR A 130 2.07 -26.19 20.27
CA THR A 130 2.77 -24.97 19.82
C THR A 130 2.52 -24.69 18.34
N LEU A 131 2.58 -25.71 17.48
CA LEU A 131 2.26 -25.61 16.06
C LEU A 131 0.84 -25.08 15.84
N LYS A 132 -0.14 -25.58 16.60
CA LYS A 132 -1.52 -25.09 16.48
C LYS A 132 -1.62 -23.59 16.76
N ILE A 133 -0.97 -23.12 17.82
CA ILE A 133 -0.94 -21.69 18.19
C ILE A 133 -0.26 -20.86 17.09
N ILE A 134 0.91 -21.31 16.62
CA ILE A 134 1.64 -20.61 15.55
C ILE A 134 0.83 -20.59 14.26
N ASN A 135 0.13 -21.67 13.93
CA ASN A 135 -0.68 -21.76 12.72
C ASN A 135 -1.93 -20.86 12.79
N GLU A 136 -2.53 -20.72 13.98
CA GLU A 136 -3.58 -19.72 14.23
C GLU A 136 -3.06 -18.28 14.04
N ASP A 137 -1.86 -17.98 14.54
CA ASP A 137 -1.21 -16.68 14.34
C ASP A 137 -0.81 -16.44 12.88
N LEU A 138 -0.33 -17.48 12.17
CA LEU A 138 -0.03 -17.44 10.74
C LEU A 138 -1.31 -17.11 9.96
N ASN A 139 -2.40 -17.82 10.21
CA ASN A 139 -3.70 -17.56 9.60
C ASN A 139 -4.21 -16.14 9.88
N ARG A 140 -4.01 -15.64 11.11
CA ARG A 140 -4.34 -14.25 11.46
C ARG A 140 -3.48 -13.26 10.69
N SER A 141 -2.19 -13.54 10.52
CA SER A 141 -1.26 -12.72 9.74
C SER A 141 -1.63 -12.69 8.26
N VAL A 142 -1.96 -13.84 7.67
CA VAL A 142 -2.42 -13.97 6.28
C VAL A 142 -3.68 -13.14 6.05
N LYS A 143 -4.67 -13.22 6.94
CA LYS A 143 -5.89 -12.40 6.84
C LYS A 143 -5.59 -10.90 6.80
N LYS A 144 -4.68 -10.42 7.66
CA LYS A 144 -4.26 -9.01 7.66
C LYS A 144 -3.54 -8.64 6.38
N TYR A 145 -2.64 -9.50 5.90
CA TYR A 145 -1.90 -9.30 4.66
C TYR A 145 -2.83 -9.17 3.44
N ILE A 146 -3.84 -10.05 3.33
CA ILE A 146 -4.86 -9.98 2.26
C ILE A 146 -5.62 -8.66 2.31
N ILE A 147 -6.08 -8.23 3.48
CA ILE A 147 -6.78 -6.94 3.64
C ILE A 147 -5.93 -5.78 3.09
N TRP A 148 -4.62 -5.75 3.40
CA TRP A 148 -3.74 -4.70 2.90
C TRP A 148 -3.53 -4.77 1.38
N ILE A 149 -3.41 -5.98 0.82
CA ILE A 149 -3.34 -6.16 -0.64
C ILE A 149 -4.59 -5.60 -1.32
N ASP A 150 -5.78 -5.87 -0.79
CA ASP A 150 -7.04 -5.37 -1.34
C ASP A 150 -7.16 -3.84 -1.26
N LEU A 151 -6.44 -3.20 -0.32
CA LEU A 151 -6.38 -1.74 -0.17
C LEU A 151 -5.39 -1.06 -1.13
N ILE A 152 -4.37 -1.77 -1.63
CA ILE A 152 -3.37 -1.23 -2.58
C ILE A 152 -4.01 -0.50 -3.77
N PRO A 153 -4.99 -1.06 -4.50
CA PRO A 153 -5.55 -0.41 -5.69
C PRO A 153 -6.32 0.89 -5.40
N LEU A 154 -6.76 1.13 -4.16
CA LEU A 154 -7.53 2.33 -3.82
C LEU A 154 -6.70 3.62 -3.95
N GLY A 155 -5.41 3.57 -3.59
CA GLY A 155 -4.52 4.73 -3.73
C GLY A 155 -4.37 5.20 -5.18
N PRO A 156 -3.93 4.33 -6.11
CA PRO A 156 -3.85 4.64 -7.54
C PRO A 156 -5.19 5.06 -8.15
N ALA A 157 -6.30 4.41 -7.76
CA ALA A 157 -7.63 4.80 -8.23
C ALA A 157 -7.97 6.25 -7.86
N LEU A 158 -7.67 6.67 -6.61
CA LEU A 158 -7.88 8.05 -6.19
C LEU A 158 -7.00 9.05 -6.96
N LEU A 159 -5.76 8.68 -7.28
CA LEU A 159 -4.89 9.51 -8.13
C LEU A 159 -5.45 9.68 -9.55
N VAL A 160 -5.94 8.60 -10.15
CA VAL A 160 -6.54 8.64 -11.49
C VAL A 160 -7.81 9.50 -11.48
N ILE A 161 -8.71 9.30 -10.50
CA ILE A 161 -9.93 10.10 -10.36
C ILE A 161 -9.60 11.57 -10.14
N SER A 162 -8.60 11.87 -9.30
CA SER A 162 -8.16 13.24 -9.04
C SER A 162 -7.62 13.92 -10.29
N THR A 163 -6.73 13.26 -11.03
CA THR A 163 -6.11 13.84 -12.23
C THR A 163 -7.14 14.06 -13.33
N LEU A 164 -8.06 13.11 -13.54
CA LEU A 164 -9.19 13.27 -14.46
C LEU A 164 -10.08 14.44 -14.04
N GLY A 165 -10.44 14.53 -12.76
CA GLY A 165 -11.27 15.62 -12.22
C GLY A 165 -10.67 17.00 -12.45
N LEU A 166 -9.36 17.16 -12.24
CA LEU A 166 -8.64 18.40 -12.53
C LEU A 166 -8.63 18.72 -14.03
N MET A 167 -8.38 17.73 -14.90
CA MET A 167 -8.40 17.92 -16.36
C MET A 167 -9.78 18.34 -16.87
N PHE A 168 -10.85 17.64 -16.45
CA PHE A 168 -12.22 18.02 -16.82
C PHE A 168 -12.61 19.41 -16.31
N GLY A 169 -12.13 19.79 -15.12
CA GLY A 169 -12.31 21.15 -14.58
C GLY A 169 -11.72 22.23 -15.51
N GLN A 170 -10.49 22.02 -16.00
CA GLN A 170 -9.82 22.93 -16.93
C GLN A 170 -10.54 23.01 -18.28
N ILE A 171 -10.93 21.87 -18.86
CA ILE A 171 -11.67 21.83 -20.13
C ILE A 171 -12.98 22.60 -20.03
N LYS A 172 -13.75 22.39 -18.95
CA LYS A 172 -15.02 23.10 -18.73
C LYS A 172 -14.81 24.60 -18.59
N GLN A 173 -13.77 25.03 -17.86
CA GLN A 173 -13.45 26.46 -17.73
C GLN A 173 -13.07 27.06 -19.09
N ASN A 174 -12.20 26.40 -19.85
CA ASN A 174 -11.79 26.86 -21.18
C ASN A 174 -12.99 26.92 -22.15
N ALA A 175 -13.87 25.92 -22.13
CA ALA A 175 -15.09 25.90 -22.94
C ALA A 175 -16.04 27.05 -22.56
N LEU A 176 -16.20 27.36 -21.27
CA LEU A 176 -17.00 28.49 -20.81
C LEU A 176 -16.41 29.83 -21.25
N VAL A 177 -15.09 30.00 -21.13
CA VAL A 177 -14.39 31.22 -21.58
C VAL A 177 -14.52 31.38 -23.10
N ASN A 178 -14.27 30.32 -23.87
CA ASN A 178 -14.40 30.33 -25.33
C ASN A 178 -15.84 30.64 -25.76
N LYS A 179 -16.84 30.08 -25.08
CA LYS A 179 -18.26 30.39 -25.34
C LYS A 179 -18.58 31.86 -25.06
N GLN A 180 -18.06 32.45 -23.98
CA GLN A 180 -18.23 33.88 -23.69
C GLN A 180 -17.60 34.77 -24.77
N ILE A 181 -16.42 34.41 -25.27
CA ILE A 181 -15.73 35.12 -26.35
C ILE A 181 -16.53 35.02 -27.66
N ASN A 182 -16.96 33.82 -28.05
CA ASN A 182 -17.67 33.58 -29.31
C ASN A 182 -19.07 34.21 -29.36
N GLU A 183 -19.74 34.34 -28.20
CA GLU A 183 -21.05 35.00 -28.10
C GLU A 183 -20.95 36.53 -28.04
N GLY A 184 -19.76 37.12 -28.21
CA GLY A 184 -19.56 38.57 -28.16
C GLY A 184 -19.96 39.18 -26.82
N ARG A 185 -19.94 38.40 -25.72
CA ARG A 185 -20.29 38.91 -24.40
C ARG A 185 -19.21 39.88 -23.94
N LYS A 186 -19.46 41.17 -24.14
CA LYS A 186 -18.76 42.34 -23.59
C LYS A 186 -18.06 42.00 -22.26
N ASN A 187 -16.72 42.00 -22.24
CA ASN A 187 -15.93 41.69 -21.04
C ASN A 187 -16.48 42.42 -19.82
N PHE A 188 -16.75 41.77 -18.69
CA PHE A 188 -17.27 42.49 -17.50
C PHE A 188 -16.21 43.38 -16.82
N LYS A 189 -14.94 43.25 -17.18
CA LYS A 189 -13.81 43.97 -16.58
C LYS A 189 -12.88 44.53 -17.65
N CYS A 190 -12.26 45.67 -17.34
CA CYS A 190 -11.20 46.27 -18.14
C CYS A 190 -9.95 45.37 -18.14
N GLN A 191 -9.47 45.02 -19.33
CA GLN A 191 -8.28 44.18 -19.57
C GLN A 191 -6.94 44.94 -19.45
N SER A 192 -6.96 46.09 -18.77
CA SER A 192 -5.79 46.89 -18.40
C SER A 192 -5.72 47.09 -16.88
N CYS A 193 -6.79 47.63 -16.27
CA CYS A 193 -6.83 47.99 -14.85
C CYS A 193 -7.73 47.08 -13.97
N THR A 194 -8.39 46.08 -14.54
CA THR A 194 -9.26 45.12 -13.82
C THR A 194 -10.57 45.66 -13.26
N LYS A 195 -10.83 46.97 -13.40
CA LYS A 195 -12.09 47.58 -12.94
C LYS A 195 -13.28 46.95 -13.67
N GLU A 196 -14.34 46.67 -12.93
CA GLU A 196 -15.60 46.19 -13.48
C GLU A 196 -16.32 47.32 -14.21
N PHE A 197 -16.84 47.04 -15.40
CA PHE A 197 -17.64 48.03 -16.11
C PHE A 197 -18.98 48.22 -15.41
N ASN A 198 -19.30 49.48 -15.13
CA ASN A 198 -20.54 49.89 -14.47
C ASN A 198 -20.88 51.33 -14.92
N ALA A 199 -21.81 52.00 -14.26
CA ALA A 199 -22.19 53.37 -14.60
C ALA A 199 -21.03 54.38 -14.47
N THR A 200 -20.08 54.14 -13.57
CA THR A 200 -18.92 55.03 -13.32
C THR A 200 -17.70 54.66 -14.16
N VAL A 201 -17.47 53.36 -14.40
CA VAL A 201 -16.38 52.85 -15.23
C VAL A 201 -16.96 52.44 -16.58
N GLN A 202 -16.97 53.39 -17.51
CA GLN A 202 -17.49 53.18 -18.86
C GLN A 202 -16.41 52.61 -19.79
N ARG A 203 -16.87 52.01 -20.89
CA ARG A 203 -15.98 51.51 -21.94
C ARG A 203 -15.36 52.65 -22.72
N ALA A 204 -14.12 52.45 -23.16
CA ALA A 204 -13.51 53.35 -24.12
C ALA A 204 -14.25 53.30 -25.46
N LYS A 205 -14.07 54.34 -26.28
CA LYS A 205 -14.52 54.38 -27.66
C LYS A 205 -13.32 54.65 -28.56
N PHE A 206 -13.33 54.07 -29.74
CA PHE A 206 -12.42 54.42 -30.81
C PHE A 206 -12.83 55.75 -31.46
N ASN A 207 -11.96 56.35 -32.26
CA ASN A 207 -12.23 57.62 -32.93
C ASN A 207 -13.39 57.54 -33.93
N ASP A 208 -13.69 56.36 -34.48
CA ASP A 208 -14.86 56.08 -35.32
C ASP A 208 -16.19 55.98 -34.53
N GLY A 209 -16.12 56.08 -33.20
CA GLY A 209 -17.26 55.96 -32.30
C GLY A 209 -17.61 54.53 -31.88
N GLU A 210 -16.90 53.51 -32.38
CA GLU A 210 -17.09 52.13 -31.97
C GLU A 210 -16.68 51.90 -30.51
N ILE A 211 -17.42 51.04 -29.80
CA ILE A 211 -17.16 50.76 -28.38
C ILE A 211 -16.02 49.76 -28.25
N ASN A 212 -14.97 50.13 -27.52
CA ASN A 212 -13.91 49.20 -27.16
C ASN A 212 -14.45 48.17 -26.13
N GLU A 213 -14.36 46.89 -26.49
CA GLU A 213 -14.89 45.80 -25.65
C GLU A 213 -13.94 45.38 -24.52
N TYR A 214 -12.70 45.83 -24.55
CA TYR A 214 -11.63 45.35 -23.66
C TYR A 214 -11.23 46.39 -22.62
N TYR A 215 -11.26 47.69 -22.94
CA TYR A 215 -10.71 48.73 -22.08
C TYR A 215 -11.76 49.76 -21.64
N CYS A 216 -11.53 50.35 -20.47
CA CYS A 216 -12.28 51.50 -19.99
C CYS A 216 -11.72 52.82 -20.55
N ASN A 217 -12.55 53.85 -20.55
CA ASN A 217 -12.20 55.21 -20.98
C ASN A 217 -11.06 55.84 -20.16
N GLU A 218 -10.77 55.34 -18.96
CA GLU A 218 -9.63 55.77 -18.14
C GLU A 218 -8.30 55.12 -18.57
N CYS A 219 -8.34 53.99 -19.27
CA CYS A 219 -7.13 53.28 -19.71
C CYS A 219 -6.80 53.54 -21.17
N PHE A 220 -7.82 53.80 -21.99
CA PHE A 220 -7.71 53.84 -23.44
C PHE A 220 -8.61 54.95 -23.99
N SER A 221 -8.06 55.81 -24.84
CA SER A 221 -8.77 56.94 -25.46
C SER A 221 -8.01 57.37 -26.72
N ASN A 222 -8.72 57.87 -27.74
CA ASN A 222 -8.15 58.32 -29.01
C ASN A 222 -7.27 57.24 -29.69
N ASP A 223 -7.77 56.01 -29.71
CA ASP A 223 -7.12 54.82 -30.29
C ASP A 223 -5.77 54.42 -29.66
N ASP A 224 -5.40 54.99 -28.50
CA ASP A 224 -4.19 54.61 -27.77
C ASP A 224 -4.39 54.51 -26.25
N PHE A 225 -3.43 53.92 -25.55
CA PHE A 225 -3.41 53.89 -24.09
C PHE A 225 -3.03 55.26 -23.53
N ILE A 226 -3.73 55.69 -22.48
CA ILE A 226 -3.50 56.99 -21.83
C ILE A 226 -2.13 57.03 -21.13
N GLU A 227 -1.66 55.91 -20.60
CA GLU A 227 -0.33 55.77 -19.98
C GLU A 227 0.52 54.76 -20.77
N PRO A 228 1.03 55.09 -21.97
CA PRO A 228 1.72 54.11 -22.83
C PRO A 228 3.03 53.59 -22.21
N GLU A 229 3.71 54.43 -21.42
CA GLU A 229 4.95 54.07 -20.71
C GLU A 229 4.72 53.27 -19.43
N LEU A 230 3.48 53.00 -19.04
CA LEU A 230 3.19 52.23 -17.83
C LEU A 230 3.69 50.78 -17.99
N THR A 231 4.74 50.45 -17.26
CA THR A 231 5.28 49.07 -17.24
C THR A 231 4.33 48.11 -16.52
N LYS A 232 4.42 46.85 -16.90
CA LYS A 232 3.63 45.76 -16.33
C LYS A 232 3.86 45.61 -14.82
N GLU A 233 5.09 45.86 -14.37
CA GLU A 233 5.50 45.79 -12.97
C GLU A 233 4.87 46.93 -12.14
N LEU A 234 4.93 48.16 -12.66
CA LEU A 234 4.31 49.32 -12.01
C LEU A 234 2.78 49.20 -11.97
N ALA A 235 2.17 48.73 -13.06
CA ALA A 235 0.74 48.47 -13.13
C ALA A 235 0.30 47.41 -12.11
N PHE A 236 1.09 46.34 -11.96
CA PHE A 236 0.83 45.30 -10.97
C PHE A 236 0.97 45.82 -9.53
N ALA A 237 1.97 46.67 -9.26
CA ALA A 237 2.13 47.32 -7.95
C ALA A 237 0.92 48.20 -7.60
N LYS A 238 0.41 49.01 -8.56
CA LYS A 238 -0.84 49.78 -8.39
C LYS A 238 -2.02 48.83 -8.08
N TYR A 239 -2.14 47.73 -8.81
CA TYR A 239 -3.22 46.75 -8.66
C TYR A 239 -3.25 46.08 -7.28
N ILE A 240 -2.12 45.59 -6.77
CA ILE A 240 -2.07 44.95 -5.45
C ILE A 240 -2.35 45.95 -4.32
N SER A 241 -1.87 47.20 -4.47
CA SER A 241 -2.11 48.28 -3.51
C SER A 241 -3.60 48.63 -3.44
N GLN A 242 -4.28 48.76 -4.58
CA GLN A 242 -5.71 49.08 -4.64
C GLN A 242 -6.59 47.98 -4.02
N ARG A 243 -6.14 46.73 -4.05
CA ARG A 243 -6.88 45.58 -3.48
C ARG A 243 -6.45 45.18 -2.08
N GLY A 244 -5.49 45.88 -1.47
CA GLY A 244 -4.99 45.56 -0.13
C GLY A 244 -4.36 44.17 -0.02
N ILE A 245 -3.77 43.65 -1.10
CA ILE A 245 -3.17 42.30 -1.10
C ILE A 245 -1.75 42.38 -0.53
N THR A 246 -1.56 41.86 0.68
CA THR A 246 -0.27 41.96 1.40
C THR A 246 0.46 40.62 1.58
N ASN A 247 -0.25 39.48 1.56
CA ASN A 247 0.36 38.18 1.80
C ASN A 247 1.04 37.59 0.54
N LYS A 248 2.15 36.86 0.72
CA LYS A 248 2.98 36.33 -0.38
C LYS A 248 2.20 35.45 -1.36
N LEU A 249 1.33 34.58 -0.85
CA LEU A 249 0.55 33.66 -1.68
C LEU A 249 -0.46 34.42 -2.55
N GLY A 250 -1.14 35.41 -1.97
CA GLY A 250 -2.09 36.30 -2.64
C GLY A 250 -1.42 37.18 -3.68
N ILE A 251 -0.22 37.68 -3.43
CA ILE A 251 0.58 38.40 -4.44
C ILE A 251 0.93 37.46 -5.59
N TRP A 252 1.34 36.23 -5.31
CA TRP A 252 1.70 35.26 -6.35
C TRP A 252 0.50 34.89 -7.23
N THR A 253 -0.67 34.61 -6.64
CA THR A 253 -1.90 34.30 -7.40
C THR A 253 -2.37 35.52 -8.20
N ALA A 254 -2.42 36.70 -7.57
CA ALA A 254 -2.76 37.96 -8.23
C ALA A 254 -1.86 38.26 -9.43
N LYS A 255 -0.57 37.93 -9.34
CA LYS A 255 0.40 38.11 -10.43
C LYS A 255 0.06 37.24 -11.64
N GLN A 256 -0.31 35.97 -11.42
CA GLN A 256 -0.70 35.06 -12.50
C GLN A 256 -1.91 35.57 -13.26
N ASP A 257 -2.93 36.05 -12.55
CA ASP A 257 -4.16 36.56 -13.16
C ASP A 257 -3.93 37.90 -13.89
N PHE A 258 -3.20 38.83 -13.26
CA PHE A 258 -2.91 40.15 -13.83
C PHE A 258 -2.07 40.04 -15.10
N TYR A 259 -1.09 39.15 -15.11
CA TYR A 259 -0.13 39.03 -16.21
C TYR A 259 -0.75 38.45 -17.48
N ARG A 260 -1.91 37.79 -17.37
CA ARG A 260 -2.68 37.21 -18.48
C ARG A 260 -3.66 38.19 -19.14
N MET A 261 -3.78 39.42 -18.62
CA MET A 261 -4.68 40.41 -19.22
C MET A 261 -4.15 40.90 -20.57
N ARG A 262 -5.06 41.26 -21.46
CA ARG A 262 -4.77 41.52 -22.87
C ARG A 262 -3.63 42.55 -23.06
N ARG A 263 -3.67 43.68 -22.34
CA ARG A 263 -2.62 44.72 -22.41
C ARG A 263 -1.24 44.19 -22.05
N TRP A 264 -1.16 43.35 -21.02
CA TRP A 264 0.11 42.88 -20.43
C TRP A 264 0.63 41.57 -21.03
N TRP A 265 -0.22 40.88 -21.80
CA TRP A 265 0.11 39.62 -22.46
C TRP A 265 0.51 39.82 -23.92
N TYR A 266 -0.25 40.62 -24.69
CA TYR A 266 -0.01 40.82 -26.12
C TYR A 266 0.90 42.00 -26.44
N GLY A 267 1.24 42.84 -25.45
CA GLY A 267 2.24 43.89 -25.57
C GLY A 267 1.81 45.15 -26.33
N LYS A 268 0.84 45.06 -27.26
CA LYS A 268 0.19 46.17 -27.97
C LYS A 268 -1.25 45.81 -28.37
N TYR A 269 -2.05 46.83 -28.70
CA TYR A 269 -3.29 46.67 -29.47
C TYR A 269 -2.96 46.56 -30.95
#